data_AF-A0A3M6FQF1-F1
#
_entry.id   AF-A0A3M6FQF1-F1
#
_cell.length_a   1.000
_cell.length_b   1.000
_cell.length_c   1.000
_cell.angle_alpha   90.00
_cell.angle_beta   90.00
_cell.angle_gamma   90.00
#
_symmetry.space_group_name_H-M   'P 1'
#
loop_
_entity.id
_entity.type
_entity.pdbx_description
1 polymer ?
#
loop_
_entity_poly.entity_id
_entity_poly.type
_entity_poly.pdbx_seq_one_letter_code
_entity_poly.pdbx_strand_id
1 'polypeptide(L)'
;MKMGSPRLMNKRPVLLRKAIFDGYDFGLSLSYLQGANKLLLRRRGFFIRRSDHPLNQFWRVPKDKLLDDLDVLYRELAELADGKHIESWQAFRDRITSAQSDVHRDAFTWGMKFRLAPLAEGGVILSGDFHPGAVAIAKRMRGVFLSAGKAWRVQGTPELVRSNLILELGLDEDQFEILDTLQELLADGSVKAVNEVTSISLGGHSPESTKSEEEVSDSGIYLASVPSIRNTELTSADIDKALEGFSLMDH
;
A
#
# COMPACT_ATOMS: atom_id res chain seq x y z
N MET A 1 -26.34 19.44 -55.52
CA MET A 1 -25.63 19.86 -54.29
C MET A 1 -24.38 18.99 -54.16
N LYS A 2 -23.17 19.53 -54.34
CA LYS A 2 -21.92 18.76 -54.23
C LYS A 2 -21.61 18.57 -52.74
N MET A 3 -21.73 17.35 -52.22
CA MET A 3 -21.12 17.00 -50.93
C MET A 3 -19.61 17.03 -51.10
N GLY A 4 -18.95 18.00 -50.47
CA GLY A 4 -17.50 18.03 -50.38
C GLY A 4 -17.04 16.85 -49.52
N SER A 5 -16.25 15.95 -50.10
CA SER A 5 -15.55 14.92 -49.34
C SER A 5 -14.78 15.57 -48.19
N PRO A 6 -14.87 15.05 -46.94
CA PRO A 6 -14.08 15.58 -45.85
C PRO A 6 -12.61 15.43 -46.23
N ARG A 7 -11.90 16.55 -46.33
CA ARG A 7 -10.45 16.56 -46.50
C ARG A 7 -9.86 15.88 -45.27
N LEU A 8 -9.48 14.60 -45.40
CA LEU A 8 -8.54 13.95 -44.51
C LEU A 8 -7.25 14.77 -44.58
N MET A 9 -7.10 15.73 -43.67
CA MET A 9 -5.82 16.38 -43.45
C MET A 9 -4.88 15.27 -42.97
N ASN A 10 -4.09 14.71 -43.89
CA ASN A 10 -2.93 13.88 -43.60
C ASN A 10 -1.88 14.76 -42.89
N LYS A 11 -2.18 15.21 -41.66
CA LYS A 11 -1.16 15.74 -40.76
C LYS A 11 -0.31 14.54 -40.36
N ARG A 12 0.97 14.59 -40.73
CA ARG A 12 1.95 13.60 -40.26
C ARG A 12 1.84 13.52 -38.72
N PRO A 13 1.74 12.32 -38.14
CA PRO A 13 1.55 12.16 -36.71
C PRO A 13 2.73 12.76 -35.93
N VAL A 14 2.44 13.31 -34.75
CA VAL A 14 3.45 13.63 -33.75
C VAL A 14 3.91 12.34 -33.07
N LEU A 15 5.15 12.29 -32.58
CA LEU A 15 5.69 11.11 -31.89
C LEU A 15 5.03 10.97 -30.52
N LEU A 16 4.99 12.05 -29.74
CA LEU A 16 4.44 12.10 -28.38
C LEU A 16 3.11 12.86 -28.34
N ARG A 17 1.97 12.16 -28.24
CA ARG A 17 0.65 12.80 -28.22
C ARG A 17 0.39 13.56 -26.92
N LYS A 18 0.73 12.95 -25.77
CA LYS A 18 0.53 13.53 -24.45
C LYS A 18 1.58 13.01 -23.48
N ALA A 19 2.02 13.87 -22.57
CA ALA A 19 2.84 13.51 -21.42
C ALA A 19 2.10 13.95 -20.14
N ILE A 20 2.19 13.13 -19.10
CA ILE A 20 1.67 13.40 -17.75
C ILE A 20 2.79 13.06 -16.77
N PHE A 21 2.91 13.77 -15.67
CA PHE A 21 3.95 13.55 -14.67
C PHE A 21 3.35 13.65 -13.27
N ASP A 22 3.70 12.70 -12.39
CA ASP A 22 3.21 12.65 -11.00
C ASP A 22 4.23 13.13 -9.95
N GLY A 23 5.42 13.55 -10.39
CA GLY A 23 6.57 13.89 -9.53
C GLY A 23 7.68 12.83 -9.50
N TYR A 24 7.36 11.60 -9.90
CA TYR A 24 8.22 10.43 -9.82
C TYR A 24 8.35 9.70 -11.16
N ASP A 25 7.24 9.47 -11.85
CA ASP A 25 7.12 8.76 -13.10
C ASP A 25 6.37 9.60 -14.15
N PHE A 26 6.66 9.33 -15.41
CA PHE A 26 5.97 9.92 -16.56
C PHE A 26 5.00 8.94 -17.21
N GLY A 27 3.86 9.44 -17.64
CA GLY A 27 2.93 8.78 -18.54
C GLY A 27 3.09 9.34 -19.94
N LEU A 28 3.50 8.50 -20.88
CA LEU A 28 3.69 8.87 -22.28
C LEU A 28 2.64 8.19 -23.16
N SER A 29 1.82 9.00 -23.82
CA SER A 29 0.96 8.54 -24.90
C SER A 29 1.68 8.78 -26.23
N LEU A 30 2.17 7.72 -26.86
CA LEU A 30 2.85 7.79 -28.14
C LEU A 30 1.89 7.52 -29.30
N SER A 31 2.20 8.07 -30.48
CA SER A 31 1.62 7.55 -31.72
C SER A 31 2.12 6.14 -31.97
N TYR A 32 1.28 5.31 -32.60
CA TYR A 32 1.68 3.95 -32.96
C TYR A 32 2.90 3.99 -33.89
N LEU A 33 4.00 3.41 -33.42
CA LEU A 33 5.26 3.26 -34.12
C LEU A 33 5.76 1.84 -33.87
N GLN A 34 5.98 1.10 -34.94
CA GLN A 34 6.48 -0.26 -34.84
C GLN A 34 7.87 -0.26 -34.19
N GLY A 35 8.04 -1.01 -33.11
CA GLY A 35 9.29 -1.09 -32.36
C GLY A 35 9.47 -0.07 -31.23
N ALA A 36 8.60 0.96 -31.11
CA ALA A 36 8.69 1.94 -30.02
C ALA A 36 8.52 1.31 -28.63
N ASN A 37 7.78 0.21 -28.53
CA ASN A 37 7.64 -0.57 -27.31
C ASN A 37 9.00 -1.06 -26.77
N LYS A 38 9.92 -1.47 -27.65
CA LYS A 38 11.26 -1.95 -27.22
C LYS A 38 12.07 -0.82 -26.59
N LEU A 39 11.96 0.40 -27.13
CA LEU A 39 12.68 1.58 -26.62
C LEU A 39 12.23 1.94 -25.20
N LEU A 40 10.93 1.84 -24.93
CA LEU A 40 10.36 2.15 -23.61
C LEU A 40 10.61 1.04 -22.59
N LEU A 41 10.53 -0.23 -23.00
CA LEU A 41 10.86 -1.37 -22.12
C LEU A 41 12.33 -1.32 -21.65
N ARG A 42 13.27 -0.93 -22.51
CA ARG A 42 14.70 -0.73 -22.12
C ARG A 42 14.86 0.31 -21.02
N ARG A 43 13.96 1.29 -20.96
CA ARG A 43 13.91 2.35 -19.94
C ARG A 43 13.07 1.97 -18.74
N ARG A 44 12.82 0.66 -18.53
CA ARG A 44 11.95 0.12 -17.47
C ARG A 44 10.51 0.66 -17.53
N GLY A 45 10.09 1.11 -18.71
CA GLY A 45 8.73 1.53 -18.94
C GLY A 45 7.77 0.35 -18.99
N PHE A 46 6.54 0.55 -18.57
CA PHE A 46 5.48 -0.44 -18.69
C PHE A 46 4.23 0.16 -19.31
N PHE A 47 3.51 -0.65 -20.08
CA PHE A 47 2.33 -0.21 -20.80
C PHE A 47 1.06 -0.47 -20.01
N ILE A 48 0.25 0.56 -19.79
CA ILE A 48 -1.02 0.47 -19.05
C ILE A 48 -2.10 -0.07 -19.99
N ARG A 49 -2.36 -1.38 -19.89
CA ARG A 49 -3.33 -2.10 -20.72
C ARG A 49 -4.76 -2.07 -20.17
N ARG A 50 -4.90 -1.90 -18.86
CA ARG A 50 -6.15 -1.95 -18.11
C ARG A 50 -7.13 -0.90 -18.62
N SER A 51 -8.28 -1.32 -19.15
CA SER A 51 -9.29 -0.45 -19.78
C SER A 51 -10.00 0.46 -18.79
N ASP A 52 -10.06 0.06 -17.52
CA ASP A 52 -10.60 0.80 -16.39
C ASP A 52 -9.63 1.86 -15.83
N HIS A 53 -8.35 1.77 -16.18
CA HIS A 53 -7.36 2.75 -15.73
C HIS A 53 -7.53 4.09 -16.48
N PRO A 54 -7.56 5.26 -15.80
CA PRO A 54 -7.72 6.57 -16.44
C PRO A 54 -6.69 6.87 -17.53
N LEU A 55 -5.46 6.38 -17.32
CA LEU A 55 -4.34 6.44 -18.26
C LEU A 55 -4.19 5.19 -19.13
N ASN A 56 -5.29 4.55 -19.53
CA ASN A 56 -5.26 3.47 -20.51
C ASN A 56 -4.48 3.89 -21.77
N GLN A 57 -3.64 2.98 -22.30
CA GLN A 57 -2.75 3.21 -23.45
C GLN A 57 -1.58 4.18 -23.21
N PHE A 58 -1.29 4.55 -21.96
CA PHE A 58 -0.06 5.26 -21.64
C PHE A 58 1.06 4.28 -21.31
N TRP A 59 2.28 4.71 -21.56
CA TRP A 59 3.48 4.10 -21.00
C TRP A 59 3.88 4.83 -19.74
N ARG A 60 3.95 4.13 -18.61
CA ARG A 60 4.55 4.65 -17.38
C ARG A 60 6.06 4.40 -17.41
N VAL A 61 6.87 5.44 -17.23
CA VAL A 61 8.34 5.39 -17.29
C VAL A 61 8.93 6.17 -16.11
N PRO A 62 9.91 5.63 -15.37
CA PRO A 62 10.58 6.36 -14.30
C PRO A 62 11.25 7.64 -14.79
N LYS A 63 11.17 8.73 -13.99
CA LYS A 63 11.72 10.03 -14.42
C LYS A 63 13.22 9.99 -14.70
N ASP A 64 14.00 9.25 -13.90
CA ASP A 64 15.45 9.12 -14.10
C ASP A 64 15.73 8.42 -15.42
N LYS A 65 14.99 7.37 -15.75
CA LYS A 65 15.15 6.62 -17.01
C LYS A 65 14.67 7.37 -18.25
N LEU A 66 13.81 8.37 -18.08
CA LEU A 66 13.33 9.19 -19.19
C LEU A 66 14.19 10.43 -19.41
N LEU A 67 14.48 11.18 -18.33
CA LEU A 67 15.12 12.50 -18.43
C LEU A 67 16.61 12.41 -18.74
N ASP A 68 17.31 11.40 -18.22
CA ASP A 68 18.75 11.25 -18.45
C ASP A 68 19.08 11.05 -19.94
N ASP A 69 18.21 10.35 -20.68
CA ASP A 69 18.40 9.97 -22.09
C ASP A 69 17.25 10.46 -23.00
N LEU A 70 16.70 11.64 -22.71
CA LEU A 70 15.51 12.15 -23.42
C LEU A 70 15.78 12.43 -24.90
N ASP A 71 16.95 12.99 -25.21
CA ASP A 71 17.38 13.26 -26.59
C ASP A 71 17.62 11.98 -27.37
N VAL A 72 18.18 10.95 -26.72
CA VAL A 72 18.38 9.62 -27.29
C VAL A 72 17.04 9.01 -27.63
N LEU A 73 16.06 9.06 -26.71
CA LEU A 73 14.72 8.54 -26.96
C LEU A 73 14.07 9.23 -28.16
N TYR A 74 14.15 10.55 -28.26
CA TYR A 74 13.60 11.28 -29.40
C TYR A 74 14.26 10.84 -30.71
N ARG A 75 15.59 10.75 -30.76
CA ARG A 75 16.31 10.30 -31.96
C ARG A 75 15.91 8.89 -32.38
N GLU A 76 15.89 7.93 -31.45
CA GLU A 76 15.46 6.56 -31.73
C GLU A 76 14.01 6.49 -32.23
N LEU A 77 13.10 7.30 -31.67
CA LEU A 77 11.71 7.38 -32.15
C LEU A 77 11.60 8.04 -33.53
N ALA A 78 12.37 9.09 -33.78
CA ALA A 78 12.41 9.79 -35.05
C ALA A 78 12.98 8.91 -36.17
N GLU A 79 14.01 8.11 -35.87
CA GLU A 79 14.58 7.09 -36.75
C GLU A 79 13.56 6.00 -37.07
N LEU A 80 12.85 5.46 -36.07
CA LEU A 80 11.78 4.48 -36.30
C LEU A 80 10.61 5.05 -37.13
N ALA A 81 10.36 6.36 -37.03
CA ALA A 81 9.33 7.02 -37.81
C ALA A 81 9.74 7.29 -39.25
N ASP A 82 11.02 7.17 -39.62
CA ASP A 82 11.54 7.27 -40.99
C ASP A 82 10.99 8.49 -41.76
N GLY A 83 11.06 9.68 -41.13
CA GLY A 83 10.57 10.94 -41.72
C GLY A 83 9.03 11.07 -41.83
N LYS A 84 8.26 10.09 -41.33
CA LYS A 84 6.78 10.11 -41.32
C LYS A 84 6.19 10.90 -40.15
N HIS A 85 7.01 11.70 -39.45
CA HIS A 85 6.59 12.58 -38.36
C HIS A 85 6.82 14.06 -38.73
N ILE A 86 6.22 14.98 -37.96
CA ILE A 86 6.40 16.44 -38.11
C ILE A 86 6.96 17.10 -36.84
N GLU A 87 7.02 16.36 -35.75
CA GLU A 87 7.43 16.90 -34.45
C GLU A 87 8.93 17.17 -34.42
N SER A 88 9.31 18.39 -34.03
CA SER A 88 10.70 18.75 -33.79
C SER A 88 11.14 18.32 -32.39
N TRP A 89 12.46 18.19 -32.19
CA TRP A 89 13.04 17.94 -30.86
C TRP A 89 12.55 18.94 -29.81
N GLN A 90 12.51 20.23 -30.17
CA GLN A 90 12.05 21.28 -29.26
C GLN A 90 10.60 21.06 -28.84
N ALA A 91 9.70 20.77 -29.79
CA ALA A 91 8.29 20.51 -29.48
C ALA A 91 8.10 19.27 -28.60
N PHE A 92 8.90 18.22 -28.83
CA PHE A 92 8.89 17.01 -27.99
C PHE A 92 9.34 17.33 -26.55
N ARG A 93 10.47 18.03 -26.41
CA ARG A 93 11.02 18.46 -25.12
C ARG A 93 10.08 19.39 -24.37
N ASP A 94 9.45 20.34 -25.08
CA ASP A 94 8.50 21.29 -24.50
C ASP A 94 7.29 20.57 -23.90
N ARG A 95 6.80 19.50 -24.54
CA ARG A 95 5.70 18.68 -23.98
C ARG A 95 6.10 18.00 -22.67
N ILE A 96 7.30 17.44 -22.60
CA ILE A 96 7.82 16.82 -21.37
C ILE A 96 7.99 17.87 -20.28
N THR A 97 8.55 19.03 -20.62
CA THR A 97 8.80 20.13 -19.69
C THR A 97 7.48 20.74 -19.19
N SER A 98 6.47 20.85 -20.06
CA SER A 98 5.12 21.26 -19.70
C SER A 98 4.49 20.27 -18.72
N ALA A 99 4.64 18.97 -18.94
CA ALA A 99 4.15 17.96 -17.99
C ALA A 99 4.86 18.05 -16.63
N GLN A 100 6.16 18.39 -16.60
CA GLN A 100 6.86 18.63 -15.33
C GLN A 100 6.37 19.87 -14.58
N SER A 101 5.83 20.85 -15.31
CA SER A 101 5.32 22.10 -14.72
C SER A 101 3.89 21.96 -14.21
N ASP A 102 3.12 21.00 -14.73
CA ASP A 102 1.74 20.69 -14.35
C ASP A 102 1.65 19.27 -13.78
N VAL A 103 2.00 19.14 -12.50
CA VAL A 103 2.15 17.83 -11.84
C VAL A 103 0.79 17.28 -11.41
N HIS A 104 0.46 16.06 -11.88
CA HIS A 104 -0.72 15.30 -11.53
C HIS A 104 -0.34 14.16 -10.56
N ARG A 105 -0.33 14.45 -9.26
CA ARG A 105 0.16 13.52 -8.21
C ARG A 105 -0.56 12.18 -8.19
N ASP A 106 -1.85 12.19 -8.50
CA ASP A 106 -2.77 11.04 -8.48
C ASP A 106 -2.65 10.14 -9.73
N ALA A 107 -1.94 10.58 -10.78
CA ALA A 107 -1.94 9.95 -12.10
C ALA A 107 -1.65 8.44 -12.11
N PHE A 108 -0.80 7.95 -11.20
CA PHE A 108 -0.39 6.55 -11.11
C PHE A 108 -0.73 5.87 -9.79
N THR A 109 -1.71 6.43 -9.07
CA THR A 109 -2.19 5.91 -7.79
C THR A 109 -3.51 5.13 -7.90
N TRP A 110 -4.07 5.06 -9.10
CA TRP A 110 -5.33 4.40 -9.35
C TRP A 110 -5.31 2.93 -8.91
N GLY A 111 -6.28 2.57 -8.06
CA GLY A 111 -6.45 1.21 -7.55
C GLY A 111 -5.39 0.76 -6.54
N MET A 112 -4.46 1.64 -6.14
CA MET A 112 -3.50 1.33 -5.09
C MET A 112 -4.19 1.18 -3.74
N LYS A 113 -3.67 0.28 -2.90
CA LYS A 113 -4.09 0.13 -1.51
C LYS A 113 -2.88 0.11 -0.58
N PHE A 114 -3.04 0.79 0.54
CA PHE A 114 -2.06 0.82 1.62
C PHE A 114 -2.70 0.37 2.93
N ARG A 115 -1.91 -0.36 3.72
CA ARG A 115 -2.26 -0.77 5.07
C ARG A 115 -1.28 -0.17 6.04
N LEU A 116 -1.82 0.44 7.10
CA LEU A 116 -1.10 1.06 8.19
C LEU A 116 -1.40 0.30 9.47
N ALA A 117 -0.39 -0.40 10.00
CA ALA A 117 -0.53 -1.15 11.23
C ALA A 117 0.27 -0.48 12.35
N PRO A 118 -0.37 0.07 13.39
CA PRO A 118 0.34 0.70 14.51
C PRO A 118 1.15 -0.34 15.29
N LEU A 119 2.36 0.03 15.71
CA LEU A 119 3.24 -0.83 16.50
C LEU A 119 3.11 -0.54 18.00
N ALA A 120 3.15 -1.57 18.84
CA ALA A 120 3.12 -1.44 20.30
C ALA A 120 4.33 -0.65 20.86
N GLU A 121 5.50 -0.82 20.25
CA GLU A 121 6.73 -0.08 20.59
C GLU A 121 6.75 1.36 20.04
N GLY A 122 5.68 1.79 19.37
CA GLY A 122 5.61 3.06 18.65
C GLY A 122 6.06 2.96 17.19
N GLY A 123 5.43 3.80 16.36
CA GLY A 123 5.57 3.79 14.91
C GLY A 123 4.48 2.98 14.22
N VAL A 124 4.65 2.82 12.90
CA VAL A 124 3.66 2.21 12.01
C VAL A 124 4.36 1.32 10.99
N ILE A 125 3.77 0.17 10.70
CA ILE A 125 4.11 -0.63 9.53
C ILE A 125 3.26 -0.16 8.35
N LEU A 126 3.91 0.43 7.36
CA LEU A 126 3.34 0.76 6.05
C LEU A 126 3.58 -0.42 5.10
N SER A 127 2.50 -1.05 4.67
CA SER A 127 2.51 -2.12 3.67
C SER A 127 1.50 -1.81 2.56
N GLY A 128 1.67 -2.37 1.37
CA GLY A 128 0.75 -2.13 0.26
C GLY A 128 1.42 -2.10 -1.10
N ASP A 129 0.73 -1.51 -2.07
CA ASP A 129 1.21 -1.38 -3.44
C ASP A 129 2.44 -0.48 -3.54
N PHE A 130 3.32 -0.80 -4.49
CA PHE A 130 4.57 -0.07 -4.67
C PHE A 130 4.36 1.24 -5.43
N HIS A 131 4.80 2.35 -4.85
CA HIS A 131 4.98 3.63 -5.53
C HIS A 131 6.32 4.28 -5.13
N PRO A 132 7.11 4.84 -6.08
CA PRO A 132 8.34 5.53 -5.72
C PRO A 132 8.14 6.67 -4.72
N GLY A 133 7.03 7.39 -4.79
CA GLY A 133 6.72 8.44 -3.82
C GLY A 133 6.34 7.93 -2.43
N ALA A 134 5.71 6.76 -2.31
CA ALA A 134 5.48 6.14 -1.00
C ALA A 134 6.82 5.75 -0.34
N VAL A 135 7.77 5.24 -1.13
CA VAL A 135 9.15 4.97 -0.68
C VAL A 135 9.87 6.26 -0.28
N ALA A 136 9.71 7.34 -1.04
CA ALA A 136 10.31 8.63 -0.74
C ALA A 136 9.79 9.19 0.60
N ILE A 137 8.49 9.09 0.85
CA ILE A 137 7.88 9.48 2.13
C ILE A 137 8.41 8.62 3.27
N ALA A 138 8.40 7.29 3.12
CA ALA A 138 8.91 6.38 4.14
C ALA A 138 10.36 6.73 4.52
N LYS A 139 11.23 6.98 3.53
CA LYS A 139 12.61 7.44 3.77
C LYS A 139 12.69 8.82 4.43
N ARG A 140 11.86 9.79 4.00
CA ARG A 140 11.80 11.15 4.58
C ARG A 140 11.41 11.11 6.06
N MET A 141 10.52 10.18 6.42
CA MET A 141 10.11 9.89 7.80
C MET A 141 11.08 8.96 8.55
N ARG A 142 12.31 8.78 8.04
CA ARG A 142 13.36 7.92 8.62
C ARG A 142 12.94 6.46 8.80
N GLY A 143 12.07 5.99 7.92
CA GLY A 143 11.59 4.61 7.93
C GLY A 143 12.64 3.61 7.47
N VAL A 144 12.51 2.39 7.97
CA VAL A 144 13.38 1.25 7.63
C VAL A 144 12.56 0.21 6.88
N PHE A 145 13.09 -0.25 5.74
CA PHE A 145 12.45 -1.31 4.97
C PHE A 145 12.68 -2.68 5.62
N LEU A 146 11.60 -3.40 5.86
CA LEU A 146 11.57 -4.76 6.39
C LEU A 146 11.35 -5.72 5.23
N SER A 147 12.39 -6.48 4.87
CA SER A 147 12.35 -7.41 3.74
C SER A 147 11.40 -8.59 3.97
N ALA A 148 11.32 -9.10 5.20
CA ALA A 148 10.48 -10.24 5.57
C ALA A 148 8.99 -9.96 5.30
N GLY A 149 8.50 -8.78 5.68
CA GLY A 149 7.12 -8.35 5.47
C GLY A 149 6.87 -7.53 4.20
N LYS A 150 7.91 -7.24 3.40
CA LYS A 150 7.86 -6.27 2.28
C LYS A 150 7.18 -4.95 2.67
N ALA A 151 7.50 -4.46 3.85
CA ALA A 151 6.85 -3.32 4.47
C ALA A 151 7.87 -2.31 4.99
N TRP A 152 7.43 -1.09 5.30
CA TRP A 152 8.26 -0.05 5.88
C TRP A 152 7.86 0.16 7.34
N ARG A 153 8.81 0.05 8.27
CA ARG A 153 8.64 0.58 9.63
C ARG A 153 8.90 2.07 9.59
N VAL A 154 7.87 2.88 9.85
CA VAL A 154 7.93 4.33 9.84
C VAL A 154 7.66 4.87 11.24
N GLN A 155 8.36 5.93 11.64
CA GLN A 155 8.12 6.59 12.92
C GLN A 155 6.92 7.53 12.82
N GLY A 156 6.08 7.58 13.86
CA GLY A 156 4.89 8.44 13.92
C GLY A 156 3.58 7.66 14.14
N THR A 157 2.45 8.33 13.94
CA THR A 157 1.11 7.72 14.03
C THR A 157 0.58 7.31 12.64
N PRO A 158 -0.37 6.37 12.55
CA PRO A 158 -0.98 5.98 11.27
C PRO A 158 -1.57 7.17 10.52
N GLU A 159 -2.22 8.10 11.22
CA GLU A 159 -2.89 9.26 10.64
C GLU A 159 -1.89 10.23 10.01
N LEU A 160 -0.71 10.39 10.64
CA LEU A 160 0.37 11.22 10.11
C LEU A 160 0.94 10.62 8.83
N VAL A 161 1.21 9.31 8.84
CA VAL A 161 1.73 8.59 7.66
C VAL A 161 0.72 8.67 6.52
N ARG A 162 -0.57 8.43 6.81
CA ARG A 162 -1.67 8.55 5.84
C ARG A 162 -1.73 9.95 5.25
N SER A 163 -1.74 10.99 6.10
CA SER A 163 -1.84 12.38 5.65
C SER A 163 -0.69 12.77 4.73
N ASN A 164 0.53 12.35 5.04
CA ASN A 164 1.68 12.59 4.18
C ASN A 164 1.55 11.88 2.83
N LEU A 165 1.08 10.63 2.82
CA LEU A 165 0.84 9.87 1.58
C LEU A 165 -0.24 10.53 0.72
N ILE A 166 -1.35 10.95 1.30
CA ILE A 166 -2.43 11.68 0.62
C ILE A 166 -1.89 12.99 0.02
N LEU A 167 -1.16 13.79 0.79
CA LEU A 167 -0.67 15.08 0.32
C LEU A 167 0.36 14.95 -0.82
N GLU A 168 1.28 13.98 -0.74
CA GLU A 168 2.33 13.82 -1.75
C GLU A 168 1.85 13.08 -3.01
N LEU A 169 0.96 12.11 -2.86
CA LEU A 169 0.53 11.22 -3.96
C LEU A 169 -0.89 11.49 -4.45
N GLY A 170 -1.68 12.33 -3.78
CA GLY A 170 -3.08 12.56 -4.13
C GLY A 170 -3.94 11.30 -3.97
N LEU A 171 -3.61 10.44 -3.02
CA LEU A 171 -4.40 9.25 -2.69
C LEU A 171 -5.71 9.65 -1.99
N ASP A 172 -6.75 8.87 -2.19
CA ASP A 172 -8.01 8.99 -1.47
C ASP A 172 -7.96 8.26 -0.11
N GLU A 173 -8.80 8.68 0.85
CA GLU A 173 -8.80 8.08 2.20
C GLU A 173 -9.23 6.61 2.21
N ASP A 174 -10.09 6.19 1.27
CA ASP A 174 -10.58 4.82 1.14
C ASP A 174 -9.53 3.84 0.59
N GLN A 175 -8.41 4.35 0.09
CA GLN A 175 -7.25 3.57 -0.32
C GLN A 175 -6.39 3.12 0.87
N PHE A 176 -6.75 3.51 2.09
CA PHE A 176 -6.03 3.17 3.31
C PHE A 176 -6.85 2.26 4.23
N GLU A 177 -6.21 1.19 4.71
CA GLU A 177 -6.70 0.34 5.79
C GLU A 177 -5.83 0.58 7.03
N ILE A 178 -6.39 1.22 8.05
CA ILE A 178 -5.72 1.37 9.35
C ILE A 178 -6.18 0.22 10.25
N LEU A 179 -5.24 -0.56 10.79
CA LEU A 179 -5.59 -1.62 11.72
C LEU A 179 -5.81 -1.04 13.12
N ASP A 180 -6.92 -1.42 13.75
CA ASP A 180 -7.26 -1.01 15.12
C ASP A 180 -6.42 -1.77 16.16
N THR A 181 -5.88 -2.92 15.80
CA THR A 181 -5.05 -3.75 16.68
C THR A 181 -3.58 -3.36 16.60
N LEU A 182 -2.95 -3.13 17.76
CA LEU A 182 -1.51 -2.98 17.86
C LEU A 182 -0.79 -4.23 17.33
N GLN A 183 0.34 -4.02 16.69
CA GLN A 183 1.22 -5.08 16.23
C GLN A 183 2.55 -5.06 16.98
N GLU A 184 3.08 -6.24 17.25
CA GLU A 184 4.45 -6.48 17.68
C GLU A 184 5.32 -6.77 16.47
N LEU A 185 6.49 -6.11 16.42
CA LEU A 185 7.53 -6.42 15.45
C LEU A 185 8.50 -7.42 16.09
N LEU A 186 8.56 -8.62 15.52
CA LEU A 186 9.46 -9.67 15.98
C LEU A 186 10.90 -9.40 15.51
N ALA A 187 11.88 -9.98 16.21
CA ALA A 187 13.31 -9.78 15.94
C ALA A 187 13.75 -10.27 14.54
N ASP A 188 12.97 -11.17 13.94
CA ASP A 188 13.15 -11.66 12.57
C ASP A 188 12.56 -10.72 11.49
N GLY A 189 11.95 -9.60 11.91
CA GLY A 189 11.30 -8.62 11.04
C GLY A 189 9.88 -8.99 10.61
N SER A 190 9.32 -10.08 11.16
CA SER A 190 7.91 -10.43 11.00
C SER A 190 7.03 -9.62 11.95
N VAL A 191 5.74 -9.49 11.61
CA VAL A 191 4.79 -8.68 12.36
C VAL A 191 3.67 -9.58 12.85
N LYS A 192 3.35 -9.49 14.13
CA LYS A 192 2.28 -10.26 14.78
C LYS A 192 1.33 -9.32 15.49
N ALA A 193 0.02 -9.59 15.45
CA ALA A 193 -0.93 -8.84 16.25
C ALA A 193 -0.65 -9.03 17.74
N VAL A 194 -0.68 -7.95 18.52
CA VAL A 194 -0.65 -8.03 19.97
C VAL A 194 -1.95 -8.64 20.43
N ASN A 195 -1.87 -9.78 21.10
CA ASN A 195 -3.03 -10.36 21.76
C ASN A 195 -3.28 -9.54 23.03
N GLU A 196 -4.37 -8.77 23.08
CA GLU A 196 -4.79 -8.05 24.29
C GLU A 196 -5.22 -8.99 25.44
N VAL A 197 -5.34 -10.29 25.18
CA VAL A 197 -5.55 -11.27 26.24
C VAL A 197 -4.21 -11.52 26.93
N THR A 198 -4.03 -10.90 28.09
CA THR A 198 -3.14 -11.41 29.14
C THR A 198 -3.62 -12.81 29.51
N SER A 199 -3.25 -13.82 28.74
CA SER A 199 -3.39 -15.20 29.19
C SER A 199 -2.41 -15.36 30.34
N ILE A 200 -2.93 -15.32 31.55
CA ILE A 200 -2.21 -15.78 32.73
C ILE A 200 -1.87 -17.24 32.46
N SER A 201 -0.64 -17.51 32.01
CA SER A 201 -0.10 -18.87 31.94
C SER A 201 0.10 -19.35 33.37
N LEU A 202 -0.97 -19.87 33.98
CA LEU A 202 -0.86 -20.71 35.16
C LEU A 202 -0.03 -21.93 34.75
N GLY A 203 1.19 -22.01 35.28
CA GLY A 203 2.11 -23.11 35.03
C GLY A 203 1.50 -24.44 35.46
N GLY A 204 0.93 -25.16 34.50
CA GLY A 204 0.41 -26.50 34.64
C GLY A 204 0.60 -27.24 33.32
N HIS A 205 0.96 -28.52 33.38
CA HIS A 205 1.19 -29.31 32.18
C HIS A 205 -0.08 -29.36 31.34
N SER A 206 0.08 -29.15 30.02
CA SER A 206 -1.02 -29.29 29.07
C SER A 206 -1.57 -30.71 29.18
N PRO A 207 -2.89 -30.91 29.39
CA PRO A 207 -3.43 -32.26 29.48
C PRO A 207 -3.19 -32.97 28.14
N GLU A 208 -2.71 -34.21 28.21
CA GLU A 208 -2.48 -35.04 27.03
C GLU A 208 -3.78 -35.20 26.22
N SER A 209 -3.67 -34.96 24.92
CA SER A 209 -4.78 -35.03 23.97
C SER A 209 -5.27 -36.47 23.84
N THR A 210 -6.41 -36.79 24.43
CA THR A 210 -7.20 -37.98 24.11
C THR A 210 -8.07 -37.68 22.88
N LYS A 211 -7.47 -37.77 21.70
CA LYS A 211 -8.25 -37.86 20.45
C LYS A 211 -7.76 -39.06 19.64
N SER A 212 -8.51 -40.14 19.73
CA SER A 212 -8.58 -41.14 18.67
C SER A 212 -9.22 -40.48 17.44
N GLU A 213 -8.59 -40.66 16.30
CA GLU A 213 -9.02 -40.18 14.98
C GLU A 213 -10.43 -40.68 14.66
N GLU A 214 -11.37 -39.76 14.48
CA GLU A 214 -12.48 -39.91 13.53
C GLU A 214 -13.09 -38.52 13.26
N GLU A 215 -13.17 -38.18 11.97
CA GLU A 215 -13.77 -36.96 11.44
C GLU A 215 -15.26 -36.90 11.75
N VAL A 216 -15.73 -35.82 12.39
CA VAL A 216 -17.04 -35.23 12.09
C VAL A 216 -16.93 -33.71 12.22
N SER A 217 -17.21 -33.03 11.12
CA SER A 217 -17.56 -31.60 11.09
C SER A 217 -18.76 -31.36 12.00
N ASP A 218 -18.54 -30.74 13.14
CA ASP A 218 -19.59 -30.00 13.81
C ASP A 218 -19.01 -28.73 14.43
N SER A 219 -19.69 -27.61 14.20
CA SER A 219 -19.38 -26.31 14.78
C SER A 219 -19.62 -26.38 16.29
N GLY A 220 -18.62 -26.87 17.01
CA GLY A 220 -18.63 -26.93 18.47
C GLY A 220 -18.51 -25.53 19.05
N ILE A 221 -19.64 -24.86 19.26
CA ILE A 221 -19.75 -23.82 20.27
C ILE A 221 -19.36 -24.47 21.60
N TYR A 222 -18.16 -24.20 22.09
CA TYR A 222 -17.73 -24.60 23.42
C TYR A 222 -18.45 -23.69 24.43
N LEU A 223 -19.69 -24.03 24.78
CA LEU A 223 -20.33 -23.50 25.97
C LEU A 223 -19.60 -24.09 27.18
N ALA A 224 -18.80 -23.27 27.83
CA ALA A 224 -18.27 -23.61 29.14
C ALA A 224 -19.45 -23.88 30.09
N SER A 225 -19.66 -25.13 30.47
CA SER A 225 -20.60 -25.47 31.54
C SER A 225 -19.98 -24.96 32.84
N VAL A 226 -20.30 -23.73 33.22
CA VAL A 226 -19.98 -23.22 34.55
C VAL A 226 -20.82 -24.04 35.53
N PRO A 227 -20.23 -24.75 36.51
CA PRO A 227 -21.03 -25.36 37.56
C PRO A 227 -21.86 -24.26 38.22
N SER A 228 -23.16 -24.49 38.33
CA SER A 228 -24.11 -23.52 38.88
C SER A 228 -23.60 -22.97 40.21
N ILE A 229 -23.38 -21.66 40.25
CA ILE A 229 -22.93 -20.91 41.43
C ILE A 229 -23.96 -21.14 42.53
N ARG A 230 -23.57 -21.90 43.56
CA ARG A 230 -24.35 -21.96 44.80
C ARG A 230 -23.96 -20.74 45.62
N ASN A 231 -24.93 -19.87 45.90
CA ASN A 231 -24.77 -18.86 46.94
C ASN A 231 -24.54 -19.60 48.26
N THR A 232 -23.33 -19.51 48.79
CA THR A 232 -23.07 -19.77 50.21
C THR A 232 -23.57 -18.56 50.97
N GLU A 233 -24.77 -18.68 51.54
CA GLU A 233 -25.28 -17.76 52.56
C GLU A 233 -24.42 -17.93 53.82
N LEU A 234 -23.27 -17.25 53.85
CA LEU A 234 -22.51 -17.06 55.08
C LEU A 234 -23.33 -16.11 55.96
N THR A 235 -23.80 -16.64 57.09
CA THR A 235 -24.52 -15.81 58.07
C THR A 235 -23.52 -14.96 58.86
N SER A 236 -23.97 -13.84 59.43
CA SER A 236 -23.11 -12.97 60.24
C SER A 236 -22.44 -13.72 61.40
N ALA A 237 -23.09 -14.76 61.93
CA ALA A 237 -22.53 -15.64 62.97
C ALA A 237 -21.32 -16.47 62.49
N ASP A 238 -21.27 -16.86 61.21
CA ASP A 238 -20.15 -17.60 60.64
C ASP A 238 -18.93 -16.69 60.45
N ILE A 239 -19.18 -15.40 60.17
CA ILE A 239 -18.14 -14.37 60.03
C ILE A 239 -17.55 -14.02 61.40
N ASP A 240 -18.38 -13.86 62.43
CA ASP A 240 -17.91 -13.55 63.79
C ASP A 240 -17.05 -14.69 64.36
N LYS A 241 -17.44 -15.95 64.12
CA LYS A 241 -16.64 -17.12 64.53
C LYS A 241 -15.29 -17.23 63.82
N ALA A 242 -15.20 -16.78 62.56
CA ALA A 242 -13.93 -16.75 61.84
C ALA A 242 -13.02 -15.60 62.33
N LEU A 243 -13.60 -14.53 62.89
CA LEU A 243 -12.88 -13.38 63.42
C LEU A 243 -12.37 -13.57 64.87
N GLU A 244 -12.92 -14.51 65.64
CA GLU A 244 -12.42 -14.86 66.99
C GLU A 244 -10.93 -15.24 66.99
N GLY A 245 -10.42 -15.85 65.91
CA GLY A 245 -9.00 -16.21 65.78
C GLY A 245 -8.06 -15.03 65.50
N PHE A 246 -8.59 -13.84 65.22
CA PHE A 246 -7.84 -12.62 64.88
C PHE A 246 -8.09 -11.47 65.86
N SER A 247 -8.80 -11.72 66.97
CA SER A 247 -8.99 -10.72 68.02
C SER A 247 -7.68 -10.51 68.81
N LEU A 248 -7.13 -9.31 68.73
CA LEU A 248 -5.89 -8.88 69.40
C LEU A 248 -6.15 -8.26 70.79
N MET A 249 -7.33 -8.44 71.36
CA MET A 249 -7.71 -7.92 72.67
C MET A 249 -8.29 -9.05 73.53
N ASP A 250 -7.61 -9.38 74.63
CA ASP A 250 -8.15 -10.21 75.70
C ASP A 250 -9.34 -9.47 76.33
N HIS A 251 -10.50 -10.11 76.41
CA HIS A 251 -11.69 -9.56 77.08
C HIS A 251 -11.50 -9.49 78.60
#